data_AF-T0N9S2-F1
#
_entry.id   AF-T0N9S2-F1
#
_cell.length_a   1.000
_cell.length_b   1.000
_cell.length_c   1.000
_cell.angle_alpha   90.00
_cell.angle_beta   90.00
_cell.angle_gamma   90.00
#
_symmetry.space_group_name_H-M   'P 1'
#
loop_
_entity.id
_entity.type
_entity.pdbx_description
1 polymer ?
#
loop_
_entity_poly.entity_id
_entity_poly.type
_entity_poly.pdbx_seq_one_letter_code
_entity_poly.pdbx_strand_id
1 'polypeptide(L)'
;MILVYDGSGSEEEMLRELMVPTGMEFKLLKKLSVRVLEEASPTTLIYFVDGEMPSEDEKLFLTERREFLLILMYRSVPEVNERIKYSSELVPVDPDNIDETRDRLRKALSSHTVRKLRTINDTTIYLAKNGLYPGNTYFTNPDNTGLFTSMLISKHIDRDRSLVVSRFNLRMEMPEILNDRNFIWVTDSIGAQRNRPVNITFIVDTIIKRINEGSTYLIFIDIFDLMIVYHSFYDVARSFELIKSAAMEKEVYLILVLGEESMDHIQFGQITRYCYEWSPRKINELER
;
A
#
# COMPACT_ATOMS: atom_id res chain seq x y z
N MET A 1 20.27 0.14 17.73
CA MET A 1 20.08 1.04 18.90
C MET A 1 18.80 1.84 18.67
N ILE A 2 17.97 1.98 19.71
CA ILE A 2 16.72 2.76 19.66
C ILE A 2 16.97 4.14 20.27
N LEU A 3 16.48 5.18 19.62
CA LEU A 3 16.43 6.52 20.21
C LEU A 3 15.01 6.79 20.68
N VAL A 4 14.88 7.36 21.87
CA VAL A 4 13.59 7.77 22.43
C VAL A 4 13.65 9.26 22.68
N TYR A 5 12.83 10.03 21.98
CA TYR A 5 12.76 11.46 22.10
C TYR A 5 11.54 11.87 22.90
N ASP A 6 11.78 12.62 23.96
CA ASP A 6 10.78 13.33 24.74
C ASP A 6 11.21 14.80 24.82
N GLY A 7 10.58 15.64 23.99
CA GLY A 7 10.87 17.07 23.92
C GLY A 7 10.46 17.83 25.19
N SER A 8 9.51 17.29 25.95
CA SER A 8 9.03 17.89 27.20
C SER A 8 9.88 17.48 28.41
N GLY A 9 10.44 16.27 28.35
CA GLY A 9 11.15 15.62 29.45
C GLY A 9 10.25 15.16 30.60
N SER A 10 8.91 15.28 30.48
CA SER A 10 7.97 14.90 31.54
C SER A 10 7.70 13.40 31.60
N GLU A 11 8.05 12.66 30.56
CA GLU A 11 7.66 11.25 30.39
C GLU A 11 8.85 10.29 30.55
N GLU A 12 9.99 10.80 31.03
CA GLU A 12 11.24 10.02 31.12
C GLU A 12 11.06 8.73 31.94
N GLU A 13 10.34 8.79 33.06
CA GLU A 13 10.12 7.64 33.94
C GLU A 13 9.26 6.55 33.26
N MET A 14 8.14 6.95 32.66
CA MET A 14 7.25 6.04 31.94
C MET A 14 7.94 5.41 30.72
N LEU A 15 8.69 6.20 29.94
CA LEU A 15 9.43 5.71 28.79
C LEU A 15 10.50 4.68 29.20
N ARG A 16 11.16 4.88 30.35
CA ARG A 16 12.08 3.88 30.91
C ARG A 16 11.34 2.61 31.33
N GLU A 17 10.20 2.74 31.99
CA GLU A 17 9.38 1.60 32.42
C GLU A 17 8.85 0.77 31.23
N LEU A 18 8.58 1.42 30.10
CA LEU A 18 8.19 0.76 28.87
C LEU A 18 9.37 0.07 28.18
N MET A 19 10.53 0.72 28.13
CA MET A 19 11.67 0.27 27.33
C MET A 19 12.58 -0.74 28.04
N VAL A 20 12.83 -0.62 29.35
CA VAL A 20 13.72 -1.53 30.09
C VAL A 20 13.29 -3.00 29.95
N PRO A 21 11.99 -3.36 30.08
CA PRO A 21 11.54 -4.74 29.91
C PRO A 21 11.58 -5.27 28.47
N THR A 22 11.90 -4.44 27.48
CA THR A 22 12.11 -4.90 26.09
C THR A 22 13.48 -5.54 25.89
N GLY A 23 14.45 -5.27 26.78
CA GLY A 23 15.82 -5.76 26.68
C GLY A 23 16.63 -5.16 25.52
N MET A 24 16.09 -4.18 24.81
CA MET A 24 16.77 -3.53 23.69
C MET A 24 17.59 -2.33 24.16
N GLU A 25 18.74 -2.10 23.53
CA GLU A 25 19.56 -0.92 23.78
C GLU A 25 18.83 0.35 23.31
N PHE A 26 18.57 1.27 24.23
CA PHE A 26 17.92 2.54 23.95
C PHE A 26 18.62 3.74 24.62
N LYS A 27 18.46 4.92 24.01
CA LYS A 27 18.96 6.19 24.54
C LYS A 27 17.85 7.24 24.52
N LEU A 28 17.62 7.86 25.67
CA LEU A 28 16.69 8.98 25.82
C LEU A 28 17.34 10.29 25.38
N LEU A 29 16.61 11.07 24.61
CA LEU A 29 17.04 12.34 24.03
C LEU A 29 16.07 13.44 24.45
N LYS A 30 16.65 14.58 24.86
CA LYS A 30 15.90 15.83 25.14
C LYS A 30 15.93 16.82 23.98
N LYS A 31 16.75 16.55 22.95
CA LYS A 31 16.87 17.35 21.74
C LYS A 31 17.02 16.43 20.53
N LEU A 32 16.22 16.68 19.51
CA LEU A 32 16.30 15.99 18.23
C LEU A 32 17.04 16.88 17.22
N SER A 33 17.93 16.27 16.44
CA SER A 33 18.56 16.95 15.30
C SER A 33 19.07 15.94 14.29
N VAL A 34 19.22 16.38 13.04
CA VAL A 34 19.82 15.58 11.94
C VAL A 34 21.15 14.96 12.37
N ARG A 35 22.03 15.77 12.96
CA ARG A 35 23.36 15.34 13.38
C ARG A 35 23.31 14.20 14.41
N VAL A 36 22.38 14.29 15.36
CA VAL A 36 22.19 13.23 16.38
C VAL A 36 21.72 11.93 15.72
N LEU A 37 20.83 12.00 14.73
CA LEU A 37 20.36 10.83 14.00
C LEU A 37 21.46 10.20 13.14
N GLU A 38 22.26 11.01 12.46
CA GLU A 38 23.39 10.53 11.63
C GLU A 38 24.50 9.89 12.49
N GLU A 39 24.91 10.54 13.58
CA GLU A 39 25.96 10.02 14.48
C GLU A 39 25.51 8.73 15.20
N ALA A 40 24.23 8.65 15.58
CA ALA A 40 23.69 7.50 16.30
C ALA A 40 23.27 6.34 15.37
N SER A 41 22.97 6.63 14.10
CA SER A 41 22.48 5.67 13.11
C SER A 41 21.43 4.70 13.68
N PRO A 42 20.32 5.22 14.24
CA PRO A 42 19.36 4.40 14.94
C PRO A 42 18.63 3.45 13.99
N THR A 43 18.21 2.30 14.52
CA THR A 43 17.28 1.42 13.79
C THR A 43 15.83 1.87 13.97
N THR A 44 15.54 2.57 15.07
CA THR A 44 14.21 3.07 15.42
C THR A 44 14.33 4.36 16.21
N LEU A 45 13.48 5.32 15.90
CA LEU A 45 13.24 6.54 16.64
C LEU A 45 11.81 6.50 17.19
N ILE A 46 11.68 6.48 18.52
CA ILE A 46 10.42 6.66 19.23
C ILE A 46 10.31 8.14 19.56
N TYR A 47 9.22 8.79 19.16
CA TYR A 47 8.95 10.20 19.39
C TYR A 47 7.68 10.32 20.23
N PHE A 48 7.77 10.86 21.44
CA PHE A 48 6.60 11.18 22.23
C PHE A 48 6.02 12.54 21.79
N VAL A 49 4.77 12.52 21.32
CA VAL A 49 4.03 13.70 20.85
C VAL A 49 2.77 13.87 21.70
N ASP A 50 2.65 15.04 22.32
CA ASP A 50 1.47 15.43 23.08
C ASP A 50 0.90 16.71 22.46
N GLY A 51 -0.16 16.54 21.65
CA GLY A 51 -0.73 17.61 20.83
C GLY A 51 -0.07 17.75 19.46
N GLU A 52 0.38 18.96 19.13
CA GLU A 52 0.95 19.31 17.82
C GLU A 52 2.47 19.06 17.80
N MET A 53 2.97 18.52 16.68
CA MET A 53 4.41 18.36 16.48
C MET A 53 5.06 19.71 16.16
N PRO A 54 6.18 20.09 16.82
CA PRO A 54 6.90 21.32 16.51
C PRO A 54 7.32 21.36 15.03
N SER A 55 7.13 22.51 14.37
CA SER A 55 7.36 22.64 12.92
C SER A 55 8.80 22.34 12.48
N GLU A 56 9.78 22.46 13.40
CA GLU A 56 11.18 22.09 13.13
C GLU A 56 11.36 20.57 13.03
N ASP A 57 10.71 19.83 13.93
CA ASP A 57 10.70 18.36 13.95
C ASP A 57 9.83 17.81 12.80
N GLU A 58 8.73 18.49 12.47
CA GLU A 58 7.89 18.14 11.31
C GLU A 58 8.71 18.22 10.01
N LYS A 59 9.46 19.31 9.79
CA LYS A 59 10.35 19.47 8.62
C LYS A 59 11.38 18.35 8.54
N LEU A 60 11.92 17.92 9.68
CA LEU A 60 12.89 16.83 9.74
C LEU A 60 12.29 15.52 9.20
N PHE A 61 11.07 15.19 9.60
CA PHE A 61 10.39 13.96 9.19
C PHE A 61 9.72 14.03 7.82
N LEU A 62 9.43 15.23 7.31
CA LEU A 62 8.96 15.42 5.93
C LEU A 62 10.05 15.18 4.88
N THR A 63 11.31 15.17 5.30
CA THR A 63 12.45 14.82 4.45
C THR A 63 12.53 13.28 4.35
N GLU A 64 12.72 12.71 3.15
CA GLU A 64 12.80 11.24 3.01
C GLU A 64 13.97 10.67 3.82
N ARG A 65 13.67 10.01 4.94
CA ARG A 65 14.63 9.28 5.77
C ARG A 65 14.18 7.84 5.93
N ARG A 66 14.84 6.92 5.24
CA ARG A 66 14.56 5.47 5.27
C ARG A 66 15.48 4.69 6.20
N GLU A 67 16.31 5.41 6.94
CA GLU A 67 17.40 4.84 7.74
C GLU A 67 16.93 4.30 9.10
N PHE A 68 15.75 4.74 9.57
CA PHE A 68 15.15 4.29 10.83
C PHE A 68 13.63 4.16 10.73
N LEU A 69 13.06 3.37 11.65
CA LEU A 69 11.61 3.34 11.90
C LEU A 69 11.18 4.47 12.82
N LEU A 70 10.24 5.31 12.39
CA LEU A 70 9.59 6.29 13.26
C LEU A 70 8.37 5.68 13.96
N ILE A 71 8.33 5.76 15.29
CA ILE A 71 7.17 5.41 16.10
C ILE A 71 6.72 6.67 16.82
N LEU A 72 5.48 7.10 16.63
CA LEU A 72 4.89 8.21 17.37
C LEU A 72 4.09 7.65 18.55
N MET A 73 4.52 7.97 19.76
CA MET A 73 3.79 7.66 20.98
C MET A 73 2.99 8.87 21.41
N TYR A 74 1.72 8.68 21.78
CA TYR A 74 0.82 9.80 22.07
C TYR A 74 -0.24 9.45 23.12
N ARG A 75 -0.70 10.43 23.89
CA ARG A 75 -1.85 10.27 24.81
C ARG A 75 -3.17 10.60 24.12
N SER A 76 -3.22 11.75 23.45
CA SER A 76 -4.30 12.14 22.56
C SER A 76 -3.83 12.07 21.11
N VAL A 77 -4.74 11.76 20.17
CA VAL A 77 -4.40 11.66 18.74
C VAL A 77 -3.63 12.91 18.31
N PRO A 78 -2.38 12.77 17.83
CA PRO A 78 -1.52 13.91 17.62
C PRO A 78 -1.88 14.61 16.31
N GLU A 79 -1.80 15.94 16.32
CA GLU A 79 -1.94 16.75 15.12
C GLU A 79 -0.59 16.78 14.40
N VAL A 80 -0.46 15.89 13.42
CA VAL A 80 0.76 15.72 12.62
C VAL A 80 0.43 15.65 11.14
N ASN A 81 1.40 16.02 10.31
CA ASN A 81 1.28 15.88 8.87
C ASN A 81 0.88 14.45 8.46
N GLU A 82 -0.06 14.33 7.52
CA GLU A 82 -0.48 13.03 6.99
C GLU A 82 0.71 12.21 6.46
N ARG A 83 1.71 12.84 5.83
CA ARG A 83 2.92 12.12 5.37
C ARG A 83 3.67 11.45 6.52
N ILE A 84 3.79 12.12 7.66
CA ILE A 84 4.47 11.60 8.85
C ILE A 84 3.61 10.49 9.47
N LYS A 85 2.30 10.72 9.57
CA LYS A 85 1.32 9.75 10.07
C LYS A 85 1.36 8.43 9.30
N TYR A 86 1.48 8.48 7.97
CA TYR A 86 1.55 7.28 7.13
C TYR A 86 2.92 6.60 7.14
N SER A 87 4.00 7.35 7.38
CA SER A 87 5.37 6.83 7.42
C SER A 87 5.84 6.41 8.81
N SER A 88 4.98 6.52 9.82
CA SER A 88 5.26 6.13 11.20
C SER A 88 4.25 5.10 11.72
N GLU A 89 4.63 4.40 12.79
CA GLU A 89 3.65 3.64 13.58
C GLU A 89 3.14 4.50 14.74
N LEU A 90 1.82 4.48 14.91
CA LEU A 90 1.12 5.22 15.94
C LEU A 90 0.87 4.30 17.14
N VAL A 91 1.40 4.67 18.30
CA VAL A 91 1.26 3.90 19.54
C VAL A 91 0.54 4.76 20.61
N PRO A 92 -0.75 4.50 20.87
CA PRO A 92 -1.45 5.17 21.95
C PRO A 92 -0.92 4.71 23.31
N VAL A 93 -0.61 5.70 24.15
CA VAL A 93 -0.12 5.55 25.52
C VAL A 93 -1.29 5.65 26.48
N ASP A 94 -1.47 4.59 27.26
CA ASP A 94 -2.40 4.54 28.38
C ASP A 94 -1.60 4.58 29.69
N PRO A 95 -1.60 5.71 30.42
CA PRO A 95 -0.89 5.84 31.70
C PRO A 95 -1.42 4.91 32.78
N ASP A 96 -2.71 4.54 32.72
CA ASP A 96 -3.35 3.67 33.70
C ASP A 96 -3.11 2.18 33.37
N ASN A 97 -2.64 1.87 32.16
CA ASN A 97 -2.35 0.52 31.68
C ASN A 97 -1.03 0.43 30.88
N ILE A 98 0.08 0.49 31.62
CA ILE A 98 1.44 0.40 31.07
C ILE A 98 1.71 -0.93 30.35
N ASP A 99 1.13 -2.04 30.81
CA ASP A 99 1.33 -3.36 30.20
C ASP A 99 0.76 -3.42 28.78
N GLU A 100 -0.44 -2.86 28.57
CA GLU A 100 -1.05 -2.79 27.25
C GLU A 100 -0.26 -1.85 26.31
N THR A 101 0.19 -0.70 26.83
CA THR A 101 1.06 0.21 26.09
C THR A 101 2.36 -0.49 25.65
N ARG A 102 2.94 -1.32 26.53
CA ARG A 102 4.15 -2.09 26.25
C ARG A 102 3.93 -3.13 25.16
N ASP A 103 2.79 -3.81 25.15
CA ASP A 103 2.47 -4.80 24.11
C ASP A 103 2.23 -4.15 22.75
N ARG A 104 1.58 -2.97 22.70
CA ARG A 104 1.45 -2.17 21.47
C ARG A 104 2.83 -1.74 20.95
N LEU A 105 3.69 -1.26 21.84
CA LEU A 105 5.06 -0.86 21.49
C LEU A 105 5.88 -2.05 20.96
N ARG A 106 5.83 -3.23 21.61
CA ARG A 106 6.49 -4.45 21.13
C ARG A 106 6.03 -4.87 19.73
N LYS A 107 4.74 -4.76 19.44
CA LYS A 107 4.19 -5.01 18.10
C LYS A 107 4.73 -4.02 17.08
N ALA A 108 4.76 -2.73 17.41
CA ALA A 108 5.30 -1.69 16.53
C ALA A 108 6.79 -1.90 16.20
N LEU A 109 7.56 -2.42 17.16
CA LEU A 109 8.99 -2.74 17.02
C LEU A 109 9.27 -4.06 16.25
N SER A 110 8.24 -4.81 15.86
CA SER A 110 8.41 -6.11 15.19
C SER A 110 8.68 -5.99 13.68
N SER A 111 9.16 -7.09 13.07
CA SER A 111 9.64 -7.14 11.67
C SER A 111 8.59 -6.79 10.61
N HIS A 112 7.29 -6.91 10.93
CA HIS A 112 6.19 -6.52 10.04
C HIS A 112 6.22 -5.02 9.71
N THR A 113 6.54 -4.17 10.69
CA THR A 113 6.62 -2.72 10.52
C THR A 113 7.82 -2.29 9.67
N VAL A 114 8.96 -2.96 9.85
CA VAL A 114 10.17 -2.70 9.06
C VAL A 114 9.94 -3.03 7.57
N ARG A 115 9.03 -3.97 7.25
CA ARG A 115 8.60 -4.22 5.87
C ARG A 115 7.79 -3.04 5.31
N LYS A 116 6.79 -2.53 6.05
CA LYS A 116 6.02 -1.33 5.64
C LYS A 116 6.89 -0.14 5.24
N LEU A 117 7.93 0.18 6.03
CA LEU A 117 8.83 1.31 5.74
C LEU A 117 9.63 1.16 4.44
N ARG A 118 9.95 -0.08 4.02
CA ARG A 118 10.59 -0.33 2.74
C ARG A 118 9.62 -0.13 1.57
N THR A 119 8.32 -0.24 1.83
CA THR A 119 7.24 -0.16 0.85
C THR A 119 6.72 1.28 0.68
N ILE A 120 6.78 2.14 1.72
CA ILE A 120 6.26 3.52 1.67
C ILE A 120 7.17 4.45 0.85
N ASN A 121 6.63 4.94 -0.25
CA ASN A 121 7.22 5.98 -1.10
C ASN A 121 6.10 6.94 -1.57
N ASP A 122 6.44 7.95 -2.38
CA ASP A 122 5.47 8.90 -2.95
C ASP A 122 4.30 8.21 -3.67
N THR A 123 4.58 7.09 -4.35
CA THR A 123 3.56 6.24 -4.98
C THR A 123 2.59 5.65 -3.97
N THR A 124 3.10 5.07 -2.88
CA THR A 124 2.28 4.46 -1.82
C THR A 124 1.38 5.48 -1.14
N ILE A 125 1.90 6.68 -0.85
CA ILE A 125 1.10 7.78 -0.27
C ILE A 125 0.02 8.23 -1.26
N TYR A 126 0.39 8.41 -2.53
CA TYR A 126 -0.55 8.78 -3.58
C TYR A 126 -1.66 7.74 -3.75
N LEU A 127 -1.33 6.45 -3.77
CA LEU A 127 -2.29 5.36 -3.86
C LEU A 127 -3.19 5.25 -2.61
N ALA A 128 -2.63 5.43 -1.41
CA ALA A 128 -3.39 5.42 -0.16
C ALA A 128 -4.43 6.55 -0.08
N LYS A 129 -4.09 7.76 -0.56
CA LYS A 129 -5.07 8.85 -0.71
C LYS A 129 -6.22 8.52 -1.65
N ASN A 130 -6.00 7.59 -2.57
CA ASN A 130 -7.01 7.03 -3.45
C ASN A 130 -7.59 5.71 -2.90
N GLY A 131 -7.43 5.42 -1.60
CA GLY A 131 -7.97 4.24 -0.91
C GLY A 131 -7.38 2.90 -1.33
N LEU A 132 -6.18 2.92 -1.93
CA LEU A 132 -5.46 1.72 -2.34
C LEU A 132 -4.25 1.48 -1.43
N TYR A 133 -4.15 0.28 -0.89
CA TYR A 133 -3.12 -0.15 0.05
C TYR A 133 -2.35 -1.36 -0.53
N PRO A 134 -1.04 -1.46 -0.28
CA PRO A 134 -0.21 -2.51 -0.84
C PRO A 134 -0.63 -3.87 -0.29
N GLY A 135 -0.53 -4.91 -1.12
CA GLY A 135 -0.91 -6.28 -0.77
C GLY A 135 -2.42 -6.54 -0.70
N ASN A 136 -3.25 -5.55 -0.98
CA ASN A 136 -4.69 -5.74 -1.10
C ASN A 136 -5.09 -5.94 -2.56
N THR A 137 -6.11 -6.77 -2.75
CA THR A 137 -6.81 -6.88 -4.03
C THR A 137 -8.09 -6.06 -3.98
N TYR A 138 -8.34 -5.33 -5.05
CA TYR A 138 -9.49 -4.46 -5.22
C TYR A 138 -10.32 -4.91 -6.41
N PHE A 139 -11.62 -4.68 -6.34
CA PHE A 139 -12.48 -4.72 -7.50
C PHE A 139 -13.22 -3.39 -7.68
N THR A 140 -13.52 -3.02 -8.92
CA THR A 140 -14.29 -1.83 -9.23
C THR A 140 -15.17 -2.04 -10.47
N ASN A 141 -16.16 -1.17 -10.63
CA ASN A 141 -17.05 -1.17 -11.79
C ASN A 141 -16.32 -0.58 -13.03
N PRO A 142 -16.57 -1.09 -14.25
CA PRO A 142 -16.14 -0.50 -15.51
C PRO A 142 -16.19 1.03 -15.60
N ASP A 143 -17.22 1.66 -15.04
CA ASP A 143 -17.37 3.12 -15.03
C ASP A 143 -16.21 3.86 -14.34
N ASN A 144 -15.51 3.21 -13.40
CA ASN A 144 -14.36 3.79 -12.69
C ASN A 144 -13.02 3.58 -13.42
N THR A 145 -13.01 2.89 -14.58
CA THR A 145 -11.79 2.66 -15.38
C THR A 145 -11.09 3.98 -15.71
N GLY A 146 -11.87 5.00 -16.11
CA GLY A 146 -11.35 6.34 -16.42
C GLY A 146 -10.68 7.03 -15.24
N LEU A 147 -11.10 6.73 -14.01
CA LEU A 147 -10.45 7.29 -12.84
C LEU A 147 -9.13 6.57 -12.56
N PHE A 148 -9.10 5.24 -12.62
CA PHE A 148 -7.86 4.49 -12.44
C PHE A 148 -6.81 4.90 -13.48
N THR A 149 -7.22 5.04 -14.74
CA THR A 149 -6.32 5.48 -15.80
C THR A 149 -5.81 6.90 -15.55
N SER A 150 -6.62 7.80 -15.00
CA SER A 150 -6.17 9.12 -14.56
C SER A 150 -5.10 9.03 -13.45
N MET A 151 -5.17 8.03 -12.57
CA MET A 151 -4.17 7.81 -11.54
C MET A 151 -2.83 7.39 -12.12
N LEU A 152 -2.82 6.57 -13.18
CA LEU A 152 -1.59 6.16 -13.87
C LEU A 152 -0.85 7.33 -14.55
N ILE A 153 -1.54 8.45 -14.82
CA ILE A 153 -0.91 9.66 -15.38
C ILE A 153 0.03 10.31 -14.35
N SER A 154 -0.31 10.20 -13.06
CA SER A 154 0.37 10.88 -11.97
C SER A 154 1.88 10.66 -12.01
N LYS A 155 2.65 11.74 -11.77
CA LYS A 155 4.11 11.69 -11.64
C LYS A 155 4.58 10.79 -10.48
N HIS A 156 3.69 10.46 -9.55
CA HIS A 156 3.97 9.60 -8.42
C HIS A 156 3.85 8.11 -8.79
N ILE A 157 3.30 7.76 -9.96
CA ILE A 157 3.23 6.38 -10.45
C ILE A 157 4.41 6.12 -11.38
N ASP A 158 5.21 5.10 -11.06
CA ASP A 158 6.21 4.57 -11.98
C ASP A 158 5.52 3.66 -13.00
N ARG A 159 5.42 4.19 -14.22
CA ARG A 159 4.73 3.55 -15.36
C ARG A 159 5.42 2.25 -15.77
N ASP A 160 6.74 2.16 -15.67
CA ASP A 160 7.49 0.96 -16.07
C ASP A 160 7.30 -0.20 -15.09
N ARG A 161 6.93 0.12 -13.84
CA ARG A 161 6.59 -0.85 -12.80
C ARG A 161 5.09 -0.99 -12.53
N SER A 162 4.26 -0.39 -13.38
CA SER A 162 2.83 -0.66 -13.47
C SER A 162 2.59 -1.72 -14.55
N LEU A 163 1.49 -2.47 -14.45
CA LEU A 163 1.09 -3.45 -15.46
C LEU A 163 -0.40 -3.34 -15.72
N VAL A 164 -0.76 -3.08 -16.97
CA VAL A 164 -2.14 -2.99 -17.42
C VAL A 164 -2.43 -4.16 -18.34
N VAL A 165 -3.48 -4.91 -18.02
CA VAL A 165 -3.93 -6.06 -18.79
C VAL A 165 -5.30 -5.71 -19.35
N SER A 166 -5.33 -5.41 -20.65
CA SER A 166 -6.50 -4.77 -21.27
C SER A 166 -6.66 -5.07 -22.77
N ARG A 167 -7.72 -4.51 -23.37
CA ARG A 167 -7.98 -4.43 -24.81
C ARG A 167 -7.01 -3.45 -25.47
N PHE A 168 -6.60 -3.68 -26.71
CA PHE A 168 -5.62 -2.80 -27.38
C PHE A 168 -6.11 -1.36 -27.52
N ASN A 169 -7.42 -1.13 -27.63
CA ASN A 169 -8.00 0.21 -27.70
C ASN A 169 -7.55 1.10 -26.54
N LEU A 170 -7.41 0.57 -25.32
CA LEU A 170 -6.95 1.36 -24.18
C LEU A 170 -5.53 1.91 -24.39
N ARG A 171 -4.66 1.14 -25.06
CA ARG A 171 -3.31 1.60 -25.43
C ARG A 171 -3.35 2.73 -26.46
N MET A 172 -4.32 2.72 -27.38
CA MET A 172 -4.51 3.79 -28.36
C MET A 172 -5.08 5.07 -27.71
N GLU A 173 -5.91 4.92 -26.68
CA GLU A 173 -6.44 6.03 -25.88
C GLU A 173 -5.37 6.65 -24.97
N MET A 174 -4.36 5.87 -24.55
CA MET A 174 -3.35 6.29 -23.59
C MET A 174 -1.91 5.94 -24.00
N PRO A 175 -1.44 6.36 -25.19
CA PRO A 175 -0.14 5.95 -25.73
C PRO A 175 1.04 6.49 -24.92
N GLU A 176 0.87 7.58 -24.19
CA GLU A 176 1.90 8.18 -23.34
C GLU A 176 2.15 7.41 -22.04
N ILE A 177 1.20 6.55 -21.67
CA ILE A 177 1.23 5.78 -20.43
C ILE A 177 1.50 4.32 -20.72
N LEU A 178 0.89 3.77 -21.77
CA LEU A 178 0.89 2.35 -22.09
C LEU A 178 1.88 2.03 -23.22
N ASN A 179 2.89 1.24 -22.89
CA ASN A 179 3.96 0.78 -23.77
C ASN A 179 4.11 -0.75 -23.71
N ASP A 180 4.98 -1.32 -24.54
CA ASP A 180 5.16 -2.79 -24.60
C ASP A 180 5.69 -3.41 -23.29
N ARG A 181 6.26 -2.60 -22.39
CA ARG A 181 6.76 -3.05 -21.10
C ARG A 181 5.72 -3.04 -20.01
N ASN A 182 4.66 -2.24 -20.08
CA ASN A 182 3.66 -2.16 -19.01
C ASN A 182 2.25 -2.53 -19.46
N PHE A 183 2.11 -3.11 -20.65
CA PHE A 183 0.83 -3.48 -21.23
C PHE A 183 0.80 -4.94 -21.71
N ILE A 184 -0.22 -5.69 -21.32
CA ILE A 184 -0.56 -7.01 -21.87
C ILE A 184 -1.86 -6.85 -22.64
N TRP A 185 -1.74 -6.99 -23.96
CA TRP A 185 -2.89 -7.04 -24.85
C TRP A 185 -3.57 -8.41 -24.76
N VAL A 186 -4.87 -8.45 -24.48
CA VAL A 186 -5.62 -9.71 -24.41
C VAL A 186 -6.43 -9.99 -25.68
N THR A 187 -7.30 -9.08 -26.10
CA THR A 187 -8.07 -9.17 -27.36
C THR A 187 -8.70 -7.82 -27.72
N ASP A 188 -9.04 -7.65 -29.00
CA ASP A 188 -9.68 -6.44 -29.54
C ASP A 188 -11.16 -6.60 -29.85
N SER A 189 -11.70 -7.81 -29.71
CA SER A 189 -13.06 -8.08 -30.19
C SER A 189 -13.75 -9.20 -29.44
N ILE A 190 -15.08 -9.12 -29.41
CA ILE A 190 -16.01 -10.16 -28.98
C ILE A 190 -16.54 -10.85 -30.26
N GLY A 191 -16.49 -12.19 -30.35
CA GLY A 191 -17.08 -12.97 -31.44
C GLY A 191 -16.25 -14.16 -31.96
N ALA A 192 -16.92 -15.08 -32.66
CA ALA A 192 -16.40 -16.39 -33.08
C ALA A 192 -15.42 -16.39 -34.28
N GLN A 193 -15.23 -15.26 -34.96
CA GLN A 193 -14.45 -15.18 -36.22
C GLN A 193 -13.21 -14.28 -36.15
N ARG A 194 -12.75 -13.85 -34.98
CA ARG A 194 -11.62 -12.91 -34.85
C ARG A 194 -10.56 -13.41 -33.88
N ASN A 195 -9.36 -12.80 -33.95
CA ASN A 195 -8.14 -13.20 -33.24
C ASN A 195 -8.45 -13.78 -31.86
N ARG A 196 -8.08 -15.06 -31.66
CA ARG A 196 -8.28 -15.72 -30.36
C ARG A 196 -7.60 -14.87 -29.28
N PRO A 197 -8.25 -14.67 -28.13
CA PRO A 197 -7.61 -13.95 -27.04
C PRO A 197 -6.29 -14.62 -26.67
N VAL A 198 -5.36 -13.82 -26.16
CA VAL A 198 -4.11 -14.32 -25.62
C VAL A 198 -4.41 -15.39 -24.58
N ASN A 199 -3.68 -16.50 -24.64
CA ASN A 199 -3.89 -17.65 -23.77
C ASN A 199 -3.88 -17.20 -22.30
N ILE A 200 -4.92 -17.56 -21.53
CA ILE A 200 -5.02 -17.27 -20.11
C ILE A 200 -3.76 -17.66 -19.33
N THR A 201 -3.15 -18.81 -19.68
CA THR A 201 -1.89 -19.26 -19.07
C THR A 201 -0.77 -18.27 -19.32
N PHE A 202 -0.66 -17.71 -20.52
CA PHE A 202 0.35 -16.69 -20.82
C PHE A 202 0.13 -15.41 -20.00
N ILE A 203 -1.12 -14.97 -19.85
CA ILE A 203 -1.45 -13.78 -19.05
C ILE A 203 -1.04 -14.01 -17.59
N VAL A 204 -1.46 -15.12 -17.01
CA VAL A 204 -1.16 -15.49 -15.62
C VAL A 204 0.34 -15.63 -15.41
N ASP A 205 1.04 -16.41 -16.23
CA ASP A 205 2.48 -16.65 -16.08
C ASP A 205 3.27 -15.35 -16.21
N THR A 206 2.87 -14.46 -17.12
CA THR A 206 3.52 -13.15 -17.28
C THR A 206 3.32 -12.27 -16.05
N ILE A 207 2.11 -12.23 -15.51
CA ILE A 207 1.80 -11.46 -14.30
C ILE A 207 2.58 -12.02 -13.10
N ILE A 208 2.49 -13.33 -12.86
CA ILE A 208 3.14 -14.01 -11.74
C ILE A 208 4.67 -13.84 -11.82
N LYS A 209 5.25 -13.97 -13.01
CA LYS A 209 6.69 -13.75 -13.22
C LYS A 209 7.09 -12.33 -12.81
N ARG A 210 6.36 -11.31 -13.25
CA ARG A 210 6.64 -9.91 -12.91
C ARG A 210 6.49 -9.60 -11.42
N ILE A 211 5.49 -10.20 -10.77
CA ILE A 211 5.33 -10.12 -9.31
C ILE A 211 6.55 -10.73 -8.62
N ASN A 212 6.96 -11.94 -9.01
CA ASN A 212 8.06 -12.66 -8.38
C ASN A 212 9.43 -12.01 -8.61
N GLU A 213 9.64 -11.39 -9.77
CA GLU A 213 10.85 -10.61 -10.10
C GLU A 213 10.86 -9.23 -9.41
N GLY A 214 9.76 -8.82 -8.76
CA GLY A 214 9.62 -7.49 -8.13
C GLY A 214 9.58 -6.34 -9.15
N SER A 215 9.41 -6.66 -10.44
CA SER A 215 9.42 -5.68 -11.53
C SER A 215 8.13 -4.87 -11.60
N THR A 216 7.05 -5.34 -10.95
CA THR A 216 5.75 -4.67 -10.94
C THR A 216 5.26 -4.51 -9.50
N TYR A 217 4.73 -3.33 -9.18
CA TYR A 217 4.06 -3.06 -7.89
C TYR A 217 2.56 -2.79 -8.05
N LEU A 218 2.09 -2.38 -9.23
CA LEU A 218 0.68 -2.07 -9.51
C LEU A 218 0.20 -2.86 -10.72
N ILE A 219 -0.89 -3.60 -10.57
CA ILE A 219 -1.52 -4.41 -11.63
C ILE A 219 -2.97 -4.01 -11.76
N PHE A 220 -3.38 -3.76 -13.00
CA PHE A 220 -4.75 -3.45 -13.37
C PHE A 220 -5.23 -4.40 -14.45
N ILE A 221 -6.39 -5.03 -14.25
CA ILE A 221 -6.96 -5.99 -15.17
C ILE A 221 -8.39 -5.58 -15.50
N ASP A 222 -8.67 -5.21 -16.75
CA ASP A 222 -10.01 -4.74 -17.19
C ASP A 222 -10.70 -5.64 -18.22
N ILE A 223 -10.20 -6.87 -18.37
CA ILE A 223 -10.62 -7.82 -19.39
C ILE A 223 -11.30 -9.06 -18.83
N PHE A 224 -11.68 -9.06 -17.55
CA PHE A 224 -12.29 -10.24 -16.92
C PHE A 224 -13.53 -10.71 -17.70
N ASP A 225 -14.43 -9.78 -18.01
CA ASP A 225 -15.68 -10.05 -18.73
C ASP A 225 -15.41 -10.62 -20.13
N LEU A 226 -14.29 -10.24 -20.76
CA LEU A 226 -13.86 -10.83 -22.03
C LEU A 226 -13.26 -12.23 -21.85
N MET A 227 -12.51 -12.48 -20.78
CA MET A 227 -11.92 -13.79 -20.55
C MET A 227 -12.99 -14.86 -20.35
N ILE A 228 -14.07 -14.56 -19.62
CA ILE A 228 -15.17 -15.51 -19.38
C ILE A 228 -16.02 -15.79 -20.64
N VAL A 229 -15.95 -14.94 -21.67
CA VAL A 229 -16.58 -15.21 -22.99
C VAL A 229 -15.82 -16.31 -23.74
N TYR A 230 -14.50 -16.38 -23.58
CA TYR A 230 -13.63 -17.27 -24.36
C TYR A 230 -13.08 -18.47 -23.58
N HIS A 231 -13.17 -18.45 -22.25
CA HIS A 231 -12.68 -19.48 -21.36
C HIS A 231 -13.77 -19.90 -20.37
N SER A 232 -13.65 -21.10 -19.80
CA SER A 232 -14.56 -21.51 -18.73
C SER A 232 -14.39 -20.59 -17.53
N PHE A 233 -15.51 -20.20 -16.90
CA PHE A 233 -15.47 -19.35 -15.70
C PHE A 233 -14.52 -19.89 -14.63
N TYR A 234 -14.54 -21.21 -14.38
CA TYR A 234 -13.69 -21.83 -13.36
C TYR A 234 -12.20 -21.74 -13.66
N ASP A 235 -11.80 -21.79 -14.94
CA ASP A 235 -10.39 -21.61 -15.32
C ASP A 235 -9.96 -20.15 -15.13
N VAL A 236 -10.84 -19.20 -15.45
CA VAL A 236 -10.58 -17.76 -15.20
C VAL A 236 -10.50 -17.48 -13.71
N ALA A 237 -11.46 -17.96 -12.93
CA ALA A 237 -11.49 -17.77 -11.48
C ALA A 237 -10.25 -18.35 -10.80
N ARG A 238 -9.86 -19.59 -11.13
CA ARG A 238 -8.63 -20.21 -10.59
C ARG A 238 -7.39 -19.40 -10.95
N SER A 239 -7.32 -18.91 -12.19
CA SER A 239 -6.20 -18.08 -12.66
C SER A 239 -6.09 -16.77 -11.89
N PHE A 240 -7.21 -16.11 -11.61
CA PHE A 240 -7.23 -14.87 -10.84
C PHE A 240 -6.94 -15.12 -9.37
N GLU A 241 -7.38 -16.23 -8.77
CA GLU A 241 -6.97 -16.60 -7.41
C GLU A 241 -5.45 -16.77 -7.27
N LEU A 242 -4.77 -17.34 -8.28
CA LEU A 242 -3.31 -17.42 -8.29
C LEU A 242 -2.66 -16.03 -8.32
N ILE A 243 -3.18 -15.13 -9.16
CA ILE A 243 -2.69 -13.74 -9.24
C ILE A 243 -2.93 -13.00 -7.92
N LYS A 244 -4.12 -13.13 -7.33
CA LYS A 244 -4.49 -12.53 -6.03
C LYS A 244 -3.53 -12.99 -4.94
N SER A 245 -3.31 -14.30 -4.83
CA SER A 245 -2.40 -14.88 -3.84
C SER A 245 -0.97 -14.32 -3.97
N ALA A 246 -0.43 -14.29 -5.20
CA ALA A 246 0.90 -13.74 -5.45
C ALA A 246 0.98 -12.24 -5.14
N ALA A 247 -0.07 -11.48 -5.50
CA ALA A 247 -0.12 -10.05 -5.22
C ALA A 247 -0.13 -9.76 -3.72
N MET A 248 -0.93 -10.50 -2.95
CA MET A 248 -0.98 -10.40 -1.49
C MET A 248 0.38 -10.73 -0.85
N GLU A 249 1.02 -11.82 -1.28
CA GLU A 249 2.32 -12.27 -0.73
C GLU A 249 3.44 -11.25 -0.97
N LYS A 250 3.43 -10.58 -2.13
CA LYS A 250 4.48 -9.63 -2.53
C LYS A 250 4.10 -8.16 -2.33
N GLU A 251 3.03 -7.88 -1.59
CA GLU A 251 2.55 -6.53 -1.31
C GLU A 251 2.25 -5.69 -2.58
N VAL A 252 1.82 -6.34 -3.67
CA VAL A 252 1.46 -5.71 -4.95
C VAL A 252 0.01 -5.23 -4.91
N TYR A 253 -0.25 -4.05 -5.47
CA TYR A 253 -1.59 -3.50 -5.64
C TYR A 253 -2.25 -4.18 -6.84
N LEU A 254 -3.35 -4.91 -6.61
CA LEU A 254 -4.11 -5.56 -7.68
C LEU A 254 -5.50 -4.95 -7.77
N ILE A 255 -5.87 -4.44 -8.95
CA ILE A 255 -7.19 -3.85 -9.20
C ILE A 255 -7.83 -4.58 -10.37
N LEU A 256 -9.01 -5.12 -10.10
CA LEU A 256 -9.83 -5.86 -11.06
C LEU A 256 -11.03 -5.00 -11.47
N VAL A 257 -11.27 -4.85 -12.76
CA VAL A 257 -12.51 -4.25 -13.25
C VAL A 257 -13.48 -5.38 -13.57
N LEU A 258 -14.63 -5.37 -12.91
CA LEU A 258 -15.65 -6.41 -13.02
C LEU A 258 -17.00 -5.76 -13.30
N GLY A 259 -17.64 -6.13 -14.40
CA GLY A 259 -19.05 -5.81 -14.62
C GLY A 259 -19.94 -6.72 -13.77
N GLU A 260 -20.72 -6.16 -12.84
CA GLU A 260 -21.70 -6.94 -12.06
C GLU A 260 -22.70 -7.69 -12.97
N GLU A 261 -23.04 -7.11 -14.11
CA GLU A 261 -23.96 -7.69 -15.10
C GLU A 261 -23.32 -8.77 -15.99
N SER A 262 -21.99 -8.93 -15.94
CA SER A 262 -21.26 -9.86 -16.81
C SER A 262 -21.28 -11.31 -16.33
N MET A 263 -21.74 -11.56 -15.12
CA MET A 263 -21.81 -12.89 -14.52
C MET A 263 -22.99 -13.00 -13.55
N ASP A 264 -23.36 -14.22 -13.17
CA ASP A 264 -24.38 -14.39 -12.13
C ASP A 264 -23.84 -13.98 -10.73
N HIS A 265 -24.76 -13.72 -9.80
CA HIS A 265 -24.41 -13.27 -8.44
C HIS A 265 -23.50 -14.25 -7.67
N ILE A 266 -23.56 -15.55 -7.96
CA ILE A 266 -22.73 -16.56 -7.31
C ILE A 266 -21.30 -16.48 -7.86
N GLN A 267 -21.17 -16.41 -9.18
CA GLN A 267 -19.90 -16.22 -9.88
C GLN A 267 -19.23 -14.90 -9.47
N PHE A 268 -20.01 -13.83 -9.36
CA PHE A 268 -19.53 -12.54 -8.88
C PHE A 268 -18.99 -12.64 -7.45
N GLY A 269 -19.73 -13.26 -6.54
CA GLY A 269 -19.29 -13.50 -5.16
C GLY A 269 -18.04 -14.37 -5.07
N GLN A 270 -17.87 -15.34 -5.98
CA GLN A 270 -16.67 -16.19 -6.04
C GLN A 270 -15.43 -15.40 -6.47
N ILE A 271 -15.52 -14.56 -7.51
CA ILE A 271 -14.35 -13.83 -8.01
C ILE A 271 -13.94 -12.68 -7.10
N THR A 272 -14.92 -11.99 -6.50
CA THR A 272 -14.71 -10.88 -5.57
C THR A 272 -14.34 -11.33 -4.15
N ARG A 273 -14.31 -12.64 -3.90
CA ARG A 273 -13.86 -13.16 -2.61
C ARG A 273 -12.44 -12.68 -2.32
N TYR A 274 -12.26 -12.14 -1.12
CA TYR A 274 -11.01 -11.53 -0.65
C TYR A 274 -10.57 -10.27 -1.43
N CYS A 275 -11.49 -9.63 -2.13
CA CYS A 275 -11.29 -8.34 -2.76
C CYS A 275 -12.04 -7.24 -1.99
N TYR A 276 -11.46 -6.05 -1.91
CA TYR A 276 -12.13 -4.85 -1.41
C TYR A 276 -12.81 -4.12 -2.55
N GLU A 277 -14.03 -3.62 -2.34
CA GLU A 277 -14.66 -2.71 -3.30
C GLU A 277 -13.88 -1.39 -3.32
N TRP A 278 -13.34 -1.02 -4.47
CA TRP A 278 -12.71 0.26 -4.68
C TRP A 278 -13.71 1.25 -5.27
N SER A 279 -14.18 2.17 -4.41
CA SER A 279 -15.09 3.24 -4.77
C SER A 279 -14.52 4.60 -4.35
N PRO A 280 -13.95 5.36 -5.30
CA PRO A 280 -13.37 6.69 -5.08
C PRO A 280 -14.30 7.69 -4.39
N ARG A 281 -15.62 7.56 -4.61
CA ARG A 281 -16.62 8.41 -3.96
C ARG A 281 -16.75 8.15 -2.45
N LYS A 282 -16.53 6.90 -2.01
CA LYS A 282 -16.53 6.53 -0.58
C LYS A 282 -15.24 6.98 0.13
N ILE A 283 -14.16 7.22 -0.62
CA ILE A 283 -12.85 7.60 -0.06
C ILE A 283 -12.83 9.06 0.43
N ASN A 284 -13.61 9.95 -0.20
CA ASN A 284 -13.78 11.34 0.22
C ASN A 284 -14.65 11.52 1.49
N GLU A 285 -15.26 10.46 2.03
CA GLU A 285 -16.02 10.54 3.28
C GLU A 285 -15.14 10.45 4.54
N LEU A 286 -13.84 10.18 4.38
CA LEU A 286 -12.86 10.18 5.49
C LEU A 286 -12.29 11.58 5.82
N GLU A 287 -12.74 12.63 5.12
CA GLU A 287 -12.43 14.04 5.43
C GLU A 287 -13.61 14.77 6.13
N ARG A 288 -14.35 14.08 7.00
CA ARG A 288 -15.31 14.72 7.91
C ARG A 288 -15.09 14.33 9.36
#